data_AF-A0A970PPR4-F1
#
_entry.id   AF-A0A970PPR4-F1
#
_cell.length_a   1.000
_cell.length_b   1.000
_cell.length_c   1.000
_cell.angle_alpha   90.00
_cell.angle_beta   90.00
_cell.angle_gamma   90.00
#
_symmetry.space_group_name_H-M   'P 1'
#
loop_
_entity.id
_entity.type
_entity.pdbx_description
1 polymer ?
#
loop_
_entity_poly.entity_id
_entity_poly.type
_entity_poly.pdbx_seq_one_letter_code
_entity_poly.pdbx_strand_id
1 'polypeptide(L)'
;MICKYCKNESNPASRICPSCGEYMGVEGEVTLDAIMEDAPSIDLSWAGRTTRGAKAGKRARRKRGKRRSRLARKHTYQERMVNWAKVAVSVASLMVVLAAGAFVYLRLTPGGQIIMARMGREASADAYWTLGTEYLDEGYVARAIESYQKALLAQPERPDLAEKLLLLAEGYEAASRYTEAEEVYKRIYTEVDEKNRTAYRLHIDLLLNQGQLFPATDLMQTAFEKTEDESFFNQRSQLVPQPPVASLASGRYMYSRTVAFSSPQGYEVYYATGEEELPEAGTKYTGPITLEEGTHNFRAVAVSSALISDEMSIRYTITLPSPLAPRANMASGSYGRPIRVSLRNIDEDKEVRYFYTIDGTRPTTDSPEYTGEPILLPGGKVLLRAIALNRHGKISNELNIQYDIKASFKKYFRADDQFPDFKLLDTTPEAFMAKMGQPDSQAEIADEDVGGKATKFTYPWGEARFFTGENGLVLYYFSSNQASHSGPRKAAVGQSLDDIIGKFRTMGQLPNARGDRGIYYDMAEGYAHYRVASDDPDTGLISYVYVGGAQSGSYILEYDIQGSRAVRVTLRYVNRKLSLIQ
;
A
#
# COMPACT_ATOMS: atom_id res chain seq x y z
N MET A 1 31.15 -23.67 -30.28
CA MET A 1 32.12 -24.72 -30.70
C MET A 1 31.57 -26.08 -30.31
N ILE A 2 32.22 -27.21 -30.62
CA ILE A 2 31.83 -28.51 -30.05
C ILE A 2 32.81 -28.84 -28.93
N CYS A 3 32.32 -29.06 -27.71
CA CYS A 3 33.17 -29.40 -26.58
C CYS A 3 33.82 -30.78 -26.79
N LYS A 4 35.15 -30.89 -26.67
CA LYS A 4 35.85 -32.19 -26.78
C LYS A 4 35.36 -33.22 -25.75
N TYR A 5 35.00 -32.75 -24.55
CA TYR A 5 34.67 -33.60 -23.40
C TYR A 5 33.20 -34.08 -23.42
N CYS A 6 32.23 -33.16 -23.48
CA CYS A 6 30.80 -33.52 -23.44
C CYS A 6 30.12 -33.63 -24.83
N LYS A 7 30.78 -33.21 -25.91
CA LYS A 7 30.28 -33.21 -27.31
C LYS A 7 29.03 -32.37 -27.62
N ASN A 8 28.54 -31.58 -26.66
CA ASN A 8 27.48 -30.61 -26.92
C ASN A 8 28.01 -29.40 -27.72
N GLU A 9 27.11 -28.77 -28.48
CA GLU A 9 27.37 -27.50 -29.17
C GLU A 9 27.27 -26.32 -28.18
N SER A 10 28.33 -25.51 -28.10
CA SER A 10 28.44 -24.31 -27.29
C SER A 10 28.33 -23.02 -28.11
N ASN A 11 27.91 -21.94 -27.46
CA ASN A 11 28.03 -20.59 -27.99
C ASN A 11 29.52 -20.25 -28.25
N PRO A 12 29.92 -19.69 -29.41
CA PRO A 12 31.29 -19.24 -29.65
C PRO A 12 31.77 -18.09 -28.75
N ALA A 13 30.90 -17.45 -27.97
CA ALA A 13 31.25 -16.34 -27.09
C ALA A 13 31.93 -16.74 -25.76
N SER A 14 31.81 -18.00 -25.30
CA SER A 14 32.45 -18.47 -24.05
C SER A 14 33.52 -19.52 -24.31
N ARG A 15 34.65 -19.43 -23.57
CA ARG A 15 35.72 -20.44 -23.61
C ARG A 15 35.46 -21.62 -22.67
N ILE A 16 34.55 -21.45 -21.73
CA ILE A 16 34.06 -22.50 -20.83
C ILE A 16 32.82 -23.16 -21.47
N CYS A 17 32.72 -24.49 -21.37
CA CYS A 17 31.57 -25.24 -21.89
C CYS A 17 30.32 -25.07 -21.00
N PRO A 18 29.20 -24.52 -21.51
CA PRO A 18 28.00 -24.30 -20.70
C PRO A 18 27.34 -25.58 -20.16
N SER A 19 27.63 -26.75 -20.75
CA SER A 19 27.02 -28.02 -20.33
C SER A 19 27.85 -28.83 -19.32
N CYS A 20 29.13 -28.52 -19.12
CA CYS A 20 29.99 -29.32 -18.25
C CYS A 20 31.06 -28.54 -17.49
N GLY A 21 31.10 -27.20 -17.59
CA GLY A 21 32.08 -26.35 -16.89
C GLY A 21 33.53 -26.47 -17.38
N GLU A 22 33.80 -27.37 -18.33
CA GLU A 22 35.17 -27.66 -18.77
C GLU A 22 35.69 -26.60 -19.74
N TYR A 23 36.97 -26.25 -19.59
CA TYR A 23 37.64 -25.26 -20.41
C TYR A 23 37.91 -25.79 -21.83
N MET A 24 37.67 -24.97 -22.86
CA MET A 24 37.72 -25.36 -24.27
C MET A 24 38.82 -24.65 -25.09
N GLY A 25 39.79 -24.03 -24.42
CA GLY A 25 40.96 -23.42 -25.10
C GLY A 25 41.92 -24.47 -25.70
N VAL A 26 42.99 -23.98 -26.31
CA VAL A 26 43.97 -24.85 -26.99
C VAL A 26 45.01 -25.31 -25.96
N GLU A 27 44.82 -26.52 -25.42
CA GLU A 27 45.86 -27.23 -24.66
C GLU A 27 47.15 -27.31 -25.50
N GLY A 28 48.17 -26.52 -25.13
CA GLY A 28 49.50 -26.62 -25.69
C GLY A 28 50.23 -27.84 -25.12
N GLU A 29 50.66 -28.76 -25.98
CA GLU A 29 51.48 -29.91 -25.56
C GLU A 29 52.79 -29.43 -24.93
N VAL A 30 52.99 -29.71 -23.64
CA VAL A 30 54.23 -29.38 -22.93
C VAL A 30 55.33 -30.38 -23.33
N THR A 31 56.11 -30.04 -24.36
CA THR A 31 57.34 -30.76 -24.70
C THR A 31 58.48 -30.34 -23.76
N LEU A 32 59.16 -31.32 -23.18
CA LEU A 32 60.17 -31.14 -22.12
C LEU A 32 61.43 -30.36 -22.53
N ASP A 33 61.62 -30.11 -23.83
CA ASP A 33 62.82 -29.51 -24.41
C ASP A 33 62.94 -27.97 -24.19
N ALA A 34 61.86 -27.31 -23.75
CA ALA A 34 61.81 -25.84 -23.60
C ALA A 34 62.46 -25.28 -22.30
N ILE A 35 63.10 -26.12 -21.47
CA ILE A 35 63.53 -25.73 -20.10
C ILE A 35 65.03 -25.39 -20.00
N MET A 36 65.87 -25.68 -21.01
CA MET A 36 67.33 -25.48 -20.90
C MET A 36 68.04 -24.95 -22.16
N GLU A 37 67.77 -23.70 -22.55
CA GLU A 37 68.73 -22.95 -23.39
C GLU A 37 68.59 -21.42 -23.22
N ASP A 38 69.24 -20.85 -22.19
CA ASP A 38 69.85 -19.50 -22.26
C ASP A 38 70.66 -19.16 -20.99
N ALA A 39 71.98 -19.36 -21.04
CA ALA A 39 72.94 -18.81 -20.09
C ALA A 39 74.32 -18.65 -20.77
N PRO A 40 74.84 -17.43 -20.99
CA PRO A 40 76.09 -17.24 -21.73
C PRO A 40 77.31 -17.36 -20.80
N SER A 41 78.35 -18.06 -21.26
CA SER A 41 79.69 -17.97 -20.68
C SER A 41 80.76 -17.77 -21.77
N ILE A 42 81.56 -16.73 -21.58
CA ILE A 42 82.74 -16.41 -22.37
C ILE A 42 83.88 -17.34 -21.91
N ASP A 43 84.69 -17.87 -22.82
CA ASP A 43 86.08 -18.15 -22.46
C ASP A 43 87.07 -17.89 -23.61
N LEU A 44 88.28 -17.51 -23.18
CA LEU A 44 89.46 -17.18 -23.94
C LEU A 44 90.37 -18.42 -24.12
N SER A 45 91.48 -18.18 -24.80
CA SER A 45 92.72 -18.97 -24.73
C SER A 45 92.83 -20.26 -25.56
N TRP A 46 93.60 -20.12 -26.63
CA TRP A 46 94.54 -21.12 -27.12
C TRP A 46 95.49 -21.64 -26.01
N ALA A 47 95.79 -22.95 -25.96
CA ALA A 47 97.14 -23.52 -25.75
C ALA A 47 97.15 -25.06 -25.64
N GLY A 48 98.22 -25.72 -26.16
CA GLY A 48 98.65 -27.08 -25.80
C GLY A 48 97.84 -28.27 -26.37
N ARG A 49 98.22 -28.93 -27.49
CA ARG A 49 99.25 -30.01 -27.57
C ARG A 49 99.17 -31.03 -26.42
N THR A 50 98.66 -32.26 -26.58
CA THR A 50 99.37 -33.51 -27.04
C THR A 50 98.56 -34.76 -26.60
N THR A 51 98.71 -36.03 -27.04
CA THR A 51 99.40 -36.68 -28.19
C THR A 51 98.85 -38.12 -28.43
N ARG A 52 98.89 -38.59 -29.70
CA ARG A 52 99.06 -40.00 -30.17
C ARG A 52 98.00 -41.08 -29.82
N GLY A 53 97.56 -41.81 -30.85
CA GLY A 53 96.69 -42.99 -30.73
C GLY A 53 96.45 -43.74 -32.06
N ALA A 54 97.53 -44.14 -32.71
CA ALA A 54 97.62 -44.75 -34.05
C ALA A 54 96.85 -46.07 -34.29
N LYS A 55 96.27 -46.22 -35.50
CA LYS A 55 96.19 -47.42 -36.39
C LYS A 55 95.46 -47.01 -37.70
N ALA A 56 96.10 -46.83 -38.86
CA ALA A 56 96.76 -47.78 -39.78
C ALA A 56 95.78 -48.56 -40.71
N GLY A 57 95.56 -48.09 -41.96
CA GLY A 57 94.57 -48.66 -42.92
C GLY A 57 94.75 -48.28 -44.41
N LYS A 58 95.92 -48.55 -44.99
CA LYS A 58 96.33 -48.61 -46.43
C LYS A 58 95.42 -48.04 -47.57
N ARG A 59 95.89 -46.93 -48.16
CA ARG A 59 96.10 -46.61 -49.60
C ARG A 59 95.03 -46.95 -50.68
N ALA A 60 94.68 -45.92 -51.46
CA ALA A 60 94.65 -45.97 -52.93
C ALA A 60 95.23 -44.66 -53.54
N ARG A 61 95.72 -44.70 -54.78
CA ARG A 61 96.61 -43.67 -55.37
C ARG A 61 96.14 -43.26 -56.76
N ARG A 62 95.77 -41.98 -56.98
CA ARG A 62 95.74 -41.40 -58.33
C ARG A 62 96.21 -39.94 -58.33
N LYS A 63 97.18 -39.64 -59.22
CA LYS A 63 97.71 -38.30 -59.48
C LYS A 63 97.06 -37.72 -60.75
N ARG A 64 97.20 -36.40 -60.87
CA ARG A 64 97.51 -35.63 -62.11
C ARG A 64 96.30 -34.94 -62.77
N GLY A 65 96.36 -33.61 -62.83
CA GLY A 65 95.33 -32.77 -63.47
C GLY A 65 95.54 -31.27 -63.31
N LYS A 66 96.79 -30.75 -63.45
CA LYS A 66 97.02 -29.30 -63.47
C LYS A 66 96.51 -28.72 -64.79
N ARG A 67 95.63 -27.72 -64.75
CA ARG A 67 95.57 -26.66 -65.77
C ARG A 67 95.69 -25.30 -65.10
N ARG A 68 96.72 -24.55 -65.50
CA ARG A 68 96.90 -23.14 -65.15
C ARG A 68 96.19 -22.31 -66.22
N SER A 69 95.35 -21.37 -65.82
CA SER A 69 95.08 -20.15 -66.59
C SER A 69 95.61 -18.97 -65.76
N ARG A 70 96.77 -18.44 -66.17
CA ARG A 70 97.22 -17.12 -65.72
C ARG A 70 96.78 -16.10 -66.76
N LEU A 71 95.98 -15.12 -66.36
CA LEU A 71 95.97 -13.82 -67.03
C LEU A 71 96.38 -12.77 -65.99
N ALA A 72 97.49 -12.11 -66.29
CA ALA A 72 97.86 -10.83 -65.70
C ALA A 72 97.16 -9.72 -66.53
N ARG A 73 97.11 -8.44 -66.14
CA ARG A 73 98.01 -7.72 -65.22
C ARG A 73 97.33 -6.43 -64.75
N LYS A 74 97.59 -6.04 -63.49
CA LYS A 74 97.59 -4.67 -62.93
C LYS A 74 96.74 -3.58 -63.62
N HIS A 75 95.76 -3.05 -62.90
CA HIS A 75 95.58 -1.60 -62.80
C HIS A 75 95.41 -1.18 -61.34
N THR A 76 96.33 -0.32 -60.88
CA THR A 76 96.19 0.70 -59.82
C THR A 76 95.21 0.43 -58.68
N TYR A 77 95.71 -0.14 -57.58
CA TYR A 77 95.18 0.12 -56.25
C TYR A 77 95.41 1.60 -55.93
N GLN A 78 94.37 2.43 -56.01
CA GLN A 78 94.29 3.62 -55.16
C GLN A 78 93.56 3.19 -53.90
N GLU A 79 94.27 3.05 -52.79
CA GLU A 79 93.63 2.94 -51.48
C GLU A 79 92.87 4.25 -51.21
N ARG A 80 91.57 4.26 -51.51
CA ARG A 80 90.66 5.10 -50.75
C ARG A 80 90.71 4.58 -49.32
N MET A 81 91.58 5.19 -48.51
CA MET A 81 91.68 4.92 -47.08
C MET A 81 90.28 5.14 -46.48
N VAL A 82 89.54 4.05 -46.30
CA VAL A 82 88.29 4.06 -45.55
C VAL A 82 88.69 4.46 -44.15
N ASN A 83 88.34 5.69 -43.76
CA ASN A 83 88.62 6.18 -42.43
C ASN A 83 87.73 5.39 -41.46
N TRP A 84 88.27 4.31 -40.90
CA TRP A 84 87.54 3.39 -40.03
C TRP A 84 86.96 4.08 -38.80
N ALA A 85 87.52 5.21 -38.35
CA ALA A 85 86.88 6.05 -37.33
C ALA A 85 85.57 6.69 -37.83
N LYS A 86 85.50 7.13 -39.09
CA LYS A 86 84.25 7.63 -39.69
C LYS A 86 83.22 6.51 -39.88
N VAL A 87 83.66 5.29 -40.25
CA VAL A 87 82.77 4.12 -40.34
C VAL A 87 82.27 3.72 -38.95
N ALA A 88 83.14 3.66 -37.95
CA ALA A 88 82.76 3.36 -36.57
C ALA A 88 81.79 4.40 -36.01
N VAL A 89 82.02 5.70 -36.26
CA VAL A 89 81.08 6.76 -35.89
C VAL A 89 79.74 6.63 -36.64
N SER A 90 79.73 6.29 -37.93
CA SER A 90 78.47 6.09 -38.67
C SER A 90 77.71 4.84 -38.24
N VAL A 91 78.40 3.76 -37.84
CA VAL A 91 77.79 2.55 -37.29
C VAL A 91 77.28 2.80 -35.87
N ALA A 92 78.04 3.54 -35.05
CA ALA A 92 77.60 3.94 -33.71
C ALA A 92 76.38 4.87 -33.77
N SER A 93 76.35 5.84 -34.69
CA SER A 93 75.16 6.69 -34.87
C SER A 93 73.96 5.90 -35.40
N LEU A 94 74.17 4.95 -36.32
CA LEU A 94 73.12 4.02 -36.77
C LEU A 94 72.58 3.18 -35.59
N MET A 95 73.45 2.63 -34.74
CA MET A 95 73.06 1.86 -33.56
C MET A 95 72.29 2.71 -32.55
N VAL A 96 72.67 3.98 -32.33
CA VAL A 96 71.92 4.92 -31.49
C VAL A 96 70.55 5.24 -32.10
N VAL A 97 70.45 5.44 -33.42
CA VAL A 97 69.17 5.66 -34.11
C VAL A 97 68.28 4.42 -34.06
N LEU A 98 68.84 3.21 -34.21
CA LEU A 98 68.10 1.95 -34.06
C LEU A 98 67.65 1.70 -32.62
N ALA A 99 68.49 2.00 -31.63
CA ALA A 99 68.13 1.91 -30.21
C ALA A 99 67.04 2.93 -29.83
N ALA A 100 67.13 4.16 -30.34
CA ALA A 100 66.08 5.17 -30.19
C ALA A 100 64.78 4.74 -30.88
N GLY A 101 64.86 4.19 -32.10
CA GLY A 101 63.72 3.64 -32.83
C GLY A 101 63.04 2.48 -32.10
N ALA A 102 63.84 1.56 -31.53
CA ALA A 102 63.34 0.46 -30.71
C ALA A 102 62.71 0.96 -29.40
N PHE A 103 63.31 1.95 -28.74
CA PHE A 103 62.74 2.56 -27.53
C PHE A 103 61.41 3.27 -27.82
N VAL A 104 61.33 4.02 -28.92
CA VAL A 104 60.10 4.68 -29.41
C VAL A 104 59.05 3.63 -29.78
N TYR A 105 59.43 2.54 -30.43
CA TYR A 105 58.53 1.43 -30.74
C TYR A 105 57.96 0.78 -29.48
N LEU A 106 58.82 0.43 -28.51
CA LEU A 106 58.42 -0.16 -27.22
C LEU A 106 57.48 0.76 -26.42
N ARG A 107 57.73 2.08 -26.44
CA ARG A 107 56.94 3.06 -25.67
C ARG A 107 55.65 3.53 -26.36
N LEU A 108 55.60 3.61 -27.68
CA LEU A 108 54.48 4.22 -28.41
C LEU A 108 53.59 3.25 -29.20
N THR A 109 54.00 1.99 -29.41
CA THR A 109 53.18 1.02 -30.17
C THR A 109 52.52 -0.02 -29.26
N PRO A 110 51.29 -0.47 -29.56
CA PRO A 110 50.61 -1.52 -28.79
C PRO A 110 51.42 -2.83 -28.69
N GLY A 111 52.02 -3.28 -29.80
CA GLY A 111 52.87 -4.47 -29.81
C GLY A 111 54.14 -4.32 -28.97
N GLY A 112 54.77 -3.14 -29.00
CA GLY A 112 55.91 -2.81 -28.15
C GLY A 112 55.57 -2.82 -26.65
N GLN A 113 54.38 -2.35 -26.29
CA GLN A 113 53.89 -2.36 -24.91
C GLN A 113 53.61 -3.78 -24.39
N ILE A 114 53.06 -4.68 -25.21
CA ILE A 114 52.87 -6.10 -24.85
C ILE A 114 54.23 -6.78 -24.57
N ILE A 115 55.26 -6.47 -25.39
CA ILE A 115 56.62 -6.98 -25.15
C ILE A 115 57.17 -6.46 -23.80
N MET A 116 56.92 -5.21 -23.43
CA MET A 116 57.31 -4.70 -22.09
C MET A 116 56.54 -5.38 -20.94
N ALA A 117 55.25 -5.63 -21.11
CA ALA A 117 54.43 -6.34 -20.12
C ALA A 117 54.95 -7.78 -19.89
N ARG A 118 55.27 -8.52 -20.96
CA ARG A 118 55.89 -9.85 -20.90
C ARG A 118 57.27 -9.84 -20.23
N MET A 119 58.06 -8.77 -20.41
CA MET A 119 59.34 -8.56 -19.70
C MET A 119 59.18 -8.12 -18.23
N GLY A 120 57.97 -8.09 -17.68
CA GLY A 120 57.71 -7.67 -16.30
C GLY A 120 57.96 -6.18 -16.03
N ARG A 121 57.97 -5.34 -17.07
CA ARG A 121 58.13 -3.88 -16.96
C ARG A 121 56.78 -3.19 -17.03
N GLU A 122 56.72 -1.96 -16.50
CA GLU A 122 55.54 -1.10 -16.59
C GLU A 122 55.13 -0.86 -18.05
N ALA A 123 53.93 -1.33 -18.38
CA ALA A 123 53.30 -1.21 -19.69
C ALA A 123 51.92 -0.51 -19.59
N SER A 124 51.28 -0.25 -20.73
CA SER A 124 49.91 0.29 -20.74
C SER A 124 48.88 -0.71 -20.22
N ALA A 125 47.77 -0.20 -19.66
CA ALA A 125 46.66 -1.03 -19.19
C ALA A 125 46.12 -1.97 -20.29
N ASP A 126 45.99 -1.48 -21.53
CA ASP A 126 45.57 -2.31 -22.67
C ASP A 126 46.52 -3.48 -22.91
N ALA A 127 47.84 -3.28 -22.82
CA ALA A 127 48.81 -4.36 -23.01
C ALA A 127 48.72 -5.43 -21.92
N TYR A 128 48.38 -5.05 -20.68
CA TYR A 128 48.10 -6.01 -19.62
C TYR A 128 46.76 -6.74 -19.80
N TRP A 129 45.73 -6.10 -20.36
CA TRP A 129 44.49 -6.79 -20.75
C TRP A 129 44.75 -7.82 -21.85
N THR A 130 45.47 -7.47 -22.93
CA THR A 130 45.80 -8.43 -23.99
C THR A 130 46.65 -9.59 -23.47
N LEU A 131 47.66 -9.29 -22.64
CA LEU A 131 48.52 -10.32 -22.04
C LEU A 131 47.73 -11.22 -21.08
N GLY A 132 46.79 -10.67 -20.33
CA GLY A 132 45.88 -11.45 -19.48
C GLY A 132 45.01 -12.40 -20.32
N THR A 133 44.49 -11.94 -21.46
CA THR A 133 43.74 -12.82 -22.38
C THR A 133 44.61 -13.92 -23.00
N GLU A 134 45.86 -13.60 -23.39
CA GLU A 134 46.82 -14.59 -23.89
C GLU A 134 47.12 -15.66 -22.82
N TYR A 135 47.38 -15.25 -21.57
CA TYR A 135 47.58 -16.20 -20.48
C TYR A 135 46.33 -17.02 -20.16
N LEU A 136 45.12 -16.46 -20.29
CA LEU A 136 43.89 -17.22 -20.10
C LEU A 136 43.67 -18.22 -21.23
N ASP A 137 43.99 -17.86 -22.48
CA ASP A 137 43.97 -18.73 -23.67
C ASP A 137 44.99 -19.89 -23.59
N GLU A 138 46.15 -19.66 -22.96
CA GLU A 138 47.19 -20.65 -22.69
C GLU A 138 46.94 -21.50 -21.41
N GLY A 139 45.87 -21.22 -20.66
CA GLY A 139 45.54 -21.91 -19.40
C GLY A 139 46.35 -21.46 -18.16
N TYR A 140 47.17 -20.40 -18.26
CA TYR A 140 47.88 -19.78 -17.13
C TYR A 140 46.96 -18.87 -16.29
N VAL A 141 45.83 -19.39 -15.83
CA VAL A 141 44.73 -18.64 -15.19
C VAL A 141 45.21 -17.69 -14.07
N ALA A 142 46.11 -18.14 -13.19
CA ALA A 142 46.63 -17.30 -12.10
C ALA A 142 47.39 -16.05 -12.60
N ARG A 143 48.18 -16.20 -13.68
CA ARG A 143 48.90 -15.08 -14.32
C ARG A 143 47.97 -14.17 -15.11
N ALA A 144 46.89 -14.74 -15.68
CA ALA A 144 45.83 -13.97 -16.33
C ALA A 144 45.16 -13.02 -15.34
N ILE A 145 44.70 -13.54 -14.19
CA ILE A 145 44.09 -12.74 -13.10
C ILE A 145 45.05 -11.64 -12.64
N GLU A 146 46.32 -11.97 -12.36
CA GLU A 146 47.32 -10.97 -11.92
C GLU A 146 47.53 -9.86 -12.98
N SER A 147 47.53 -10.22 -14.26
CA SER A 147 47.67 -9.26 -15.37
C SER A 147 46.43 -8.37 -15.49
N TYR A 148 45.22 -8.94 -15.38
CA TYR A 148 43.97 -8.18 -15.36
C TYR A 148 43.87 -7.23 -14.16
N GLN A 149 44.25 -7.68 -12.95
CA GLN A 149 44.30 -6.83 -11.76
C GLN A 149 45.28 -5.66 -11.94
N LYS A 150 46.48 -5.92 -12.48
CA LYS A 150 47.43 -4.84 -12.83
C LYS A 150 46.88 -3.87 -13.87
N ALA A 151 46.18 -4.38 -14.88
CA ALA A 151 45.54 -3.57 -15.91
C ALA A 151 44.46 -2.63 -15.30
N LEU A 152 43.65 -3.16 -14.39
CA LEU A 152 42.61 -2.42 -13.66
C LEU A 152 43.19 -1.38 -12.69
N LEU A 153 44.29 -1.69 -11.99
CA LEU A 153 44.99 -0.72 -11.13
C LEU A 153 45.65 0.41 -11.94
N ALA A 154 46.18 0.10 -13.13
CA ALA A 154 46.79 1.09 -14.02
C ALA A 154 45.76 2.03 -14.66
N GLN A 155 44.53 1.56 -14.88
CA GLN A 155 43.43 2.38 -15.40
C GLN A 155 42.08 1.92 -14.79
N PRO A 156 41.69 2.48 -13.62
CA PRO A 156 40.47 2.07 -12.92
C PRO A 156 39.18 2.53 -13.61
N GLU A 157 39.24 3.61 -14.39
CA GLU A 157 38.13 4.16 -15.16
C GLU A 157 38.45 4.14 -16.66
N ARG A 158 37.58 3.48 -17.43
CA ARG A 158 37.66 3.38 -18.90
C ARG A 158 36.26 3.13 -19.50
N PRO A 159 35.97 3.60 -20.73
CA PRO A 159 34.62 3.49 -21.30
C PRO A 159 34.19 2.04 -21.58
N ASP A 160 35.14 1.13 -21.82
CA ASP A 160 34.97 -0.30 -22.05
C ASP A 160 35.19 -1.14 -20.76
N LEU A 161 35.09 -0.53 -19.58
CA LEU A 161 35.38 -1.18 -18.28
C LEU A 161 34.53 -2.43 -18.05
N ALA A 162 33.24 -2.40 -18.43
CA ALA A 162 32.35 -3.54 -18.28
C ALA A 162 32.88 -4.79 -19.01
N GLU A 163 33.31 -4.65 -20.26
CA GLU A 163 33.90 -5.75 -21.05
C GLU A 163 35.17 -6.31 -20.39
N LYS A 164 36.01 -5.44 -19.81
CA LYS A 164 37.24 -5.86 -19.14
C LYS A 164 36.98 -6.57 -17.80
N LEU A 165 35.97 -6.11 -17.06
CA LEU A 165 35.54 -6.78 -15.83
C LEU A 165 34.93 -8.16 -16.13
N LEU A 166 34.22 -8.34 -17.25
CA LEU A 166 33.76 -9.67 -17.69
C LEU A 166 34.93 -10.65 -17.92
N LEU A 167 36.03 -10.19 -18.53
CA LEU A 167 37.25 -11.01 -18.72
C LEU A 167 37.93 -11.36 -17.40
N LEU A 168 37.94 -10.43 -16.43
CA LEU A 168 38.44 -10.70 -15.08
C LEU A 168 37.57 -11.72 -14.33
N ALA A 169 36.25 -11.63 -14.46
CA ALA A 169 35.31 -12.59 -13.88
C ALA A 169 35.45 -13.99 -14.51
N GLU A 170 35.56 -14.11 -15.85
CA GLU A 170 35.87 -15.37 -16.54
C GLU A 170 37.19 -15.98 -16.02
N GLY A 171 38.20 -15.14 -15.75
CA GLY A 171 39.45 -15.56 -15.10
C GLY A 171 39.24 -16.10 -13.68
N TYR A 172 38.39 -15.48 -12.85
CA TYR A 172 38.05 -15.98 -11.52
C TYR A 172 37.24 -17.28 -11.56
N GLU A 173 36.28 -17.42 -12.49
CA GLU A 173 35.53 -18.67 -12.69
C GLU A 173 36.46 -19.82 -13.09
N ALA A 174 37.37 -19.59 -14.04
CA ALA A 174 38.38 -20.56 -14.45
C ALA A 174 39.35 -20.95 -13.31
N ALA A 175 39.49 -20.10 -12.29
CA ALA A 175 40.25 -20.40 -11.06
C ALA A 175 39.39 -21.00 -9.93
N SER A 176 38.10 -21.26 -10.17
CA SER A 176 37.09 -21.67 -9.18
C SER A 176 36.94 -20.68 -8.00
N ARG A 177 37.30 -19.39 -8.20
CA ARG A 177 37.22 -18.31 -7.20
C ARG A 177 35.85 -17.62 -7.30
N TYR A 178 34.79 -18.39 -7.15
CA TYR A 178 33.42 -17.97 -7.50
C TYR A 178 32.91 -16.75 -6.73
N THR A 179 33.31 -16.56 -5.47
CA THR A 179 32.94 -15.37 -4.68
C THR A 179 33.51 -14.08 -5.29
N GLU A 180 34.73 -14.14 -5.83
CA GLU A 180 35.37 -13.00 -6.49
C GLU A 180 34.79 -12.77 -7.89
N ALA A 181 34.38 -13.83 -8.60
CA ALA A 181 33.63 -13.70 -9.85
C ALA A 181 32.28 -13.01 -9.63
N GLU A 182 31.52 -13.43 -8.62
CA GLU A 182 30.25 -12.81 -8.21
C GLU A 182 30.43 -11.33 -7.82
N GLU A 183 31.44 -10.98 -7.02
CA GLU A 183 31.74 -9.58 -6.70
C GLU A 183 32.02 -8.75 -7.96
N VAL A 184 32.75 -9.28 -8.93
CA VAL A 184 33.03 -8.59 -10.20
C VAL A 184 31.77 -8.47 -11.07
N TYR A 185 30.95 -9.51 -11.21
CA TYR A 185 29.70 -9.41 -11.96
C TYR A 185 28.75 -8.39 -11.34
N LYS A 186 28.57 -8.45 -10.02
CA LYS A 186 27.77 -7.49 -9.25
C LYS A 186 28.24 -6.07 -9.48
N ARG A 187 29.55 -5.84 -9.38
CA ARG A 187 30.17 -4.55 -9.64
C ARG A 187 29.83 -3.98 -11.02
N ILE A 188 29.78 -4.81 -12.07
CA ILE A 188 29.43 -4.35 -13.42
C ILE A 188 28.02 -3.74 -13.42
N TYR A 189 27.02 -4.45 -12.91
CA TYR A 189 25.63 -3.99 -12.97
C TYR A 189 25.21 -3.05 -11.82
N THR A 190 26.06 -2.81 -10.82
CA THR A 190 25.80 -1.79 -9.78
C THR A 190 26.61 -0.50 -9.95
N GLU A 191 27.82 -0.55 -10.52
CA GLU A 191 28.73 0.61 -10.60
C GLU A 191 29.03 1.08 -12.03
N VAL A 192 28.96 0.21 -13.05
CA VAL A 192 29.50 0.49 -14.39
C VAL A 192 28.42 0.62 -15.46
N ASP A 193 27.55 -0.39 -15.57
CA ASP A 193 26.47 -0.47 -16.56
C ASP A 193 25.29 -1.26 -15.97
N GLU A 194 24.32 -0.54 -15.41
CA GLU A 194 23.10 -1.11 -14.81
C GLU A 194 22.29 -1.99 -15.76
N LYS A 195 22.45 -1.81 -17.09
CA LYS A 195 21.71 -2.56 -18.11
C LYS A 195 22.55 -3.68 -18.76
N ASN A 196 23.68 -4.06 -18.16
CA ASN A 196 24.59 -5.07 -18.72
C ASN A 196 24.02 -6.50 -18.69
N ARG A 197 23.25 -6.86 -19.72
CA ARG A 197 22.61 -8.17 -19.87
C ARG A 197 23.59 -9.35 -19.78
N THR A 198 24.83 -9.16 -20.24
CA THR A 198 25.88 -10.19 -20.21
C THR A 198 26.38 -10.48 -18.79
N ALA A 199 26.57 -9.46 -17.95
CA ALA A 199 26.94 -9.65 -16.55
C ALA A 199 25.84 -10.38 -15.76
N TYR A 200 24.57 -9.96 -15.93
CA TYR A 200 23.44 -10.66 -15.32
C TYR A 200 23.36 -12.13 -15.75
N ARG A 201 23.46 -12.44 -17.05
CA ARG A 201 23.40 -13.83 -17.54
C ARG A 201 24.50 -14.71 -16.94
N LEU A 202 25.76 -14.25 -16.96
CA LEU A 202 26.87 -15.04 -16.44
C LEU A 202 26.78 -15.25 -14.92
N HIS A 203 26.38 -14.23 -14.16
CA HIS A 203 26.15 -14.37 -12.72
C HIS A 203 24.97 -15.28 -12.40
N ILE A 204 23.87 -15.18 -13.15
CA ILE A 204 22.73 -16.11 -13.04
C ILE A 204 23.17 -17.55 -13.33
N ASP A 205 23.93 -17.78 -14.41
CA ASP A 205 24.44 -19.10 -14.78
C ASP A 205 25.39 -19.65 -13.70
N LEU A 206 26.27 -18.81 -13.14
CA LEU A 206 27.13 -19.15 -11.99
C LEU A 206 26.33 -19.59 -10.76
N LEU A 207 25.28 -18.84 -10.39
CA LEU A 207 24.41 -19.18 -9.25
C LEU A 207 23.63 -20.49 -9.50
N LEU A 208 23.11 -20.69 -10.72
CA LEU A 208 22.43 -21.93 -11.11
C LEU A 208 23.36 -23.14 -11.08
N ASN A 209 24.60 -23.00 -11.55
CA ASN A 209 25.63 -24.05 -11.49
C ASN A 209 26.02 -24.43 -10.05
N GLN A 210 25.93 -23.49 -9.11
CA GLN A 210 26.10 -23.76 -7.68
C GLN A 210 24.84 -24.32 -6.99
N GLY A 211 23.72 -24.48 -7.72
CA GLY A 211 22.43 -24.87 -7.15
C GLY A 211 21.75 -23.78 -6.32
N GLN A 212 22.23 -22.53 -6.36
CA GLN A 212 21.68 -21.39 -5.64
C GLN A 212 20.44 -20.82 -6.35
N LEU A 213 19.37 -21.62 -6.40
CA LEU A 213 18.14 -21.28 -7.12
C LEU A 213 17.48 -19.97 -6.63
N PHE A 214 17.45 -19.72 -5.32
CA PHE A 214 16.79 -18.53 -4.75
C PHE A 214 17.51 -17.23 -5.16
N PRO A 215 18.83 -17.04 -4.91
CA PRO A 215 19.57 -15.88 -5.43
C PRO A 215 19.48 -15.75 -6.95
N ALA A 216 19.52 -16.86 -7.70
CA ALA A 216 19.38 -16.82 -9.15
C ALA A 216 18.00 -16.28 -9.59
N THR A 217 16.90 -16.70 -8.95
CA THR A 217 15.56 -16.22 -9.30
C THR A 217 15.28 -14.76 -8.91
N ASP A 218 15.89 -14.28 -7.83
CA ASP A 218 15.87 -12.87 -7.43
C ASP A 218 16.72 -12.02 -8.39
N LEU A 219 17.90 -12.50 -8.78
CA LEU A 219 18.75 -11.85 -9.77
C LEU A 219 18.10 -11.82 -11.16
N MET A 220 17.35 -12.85 -11.56
CA MET A 220 16.55 -12.81 -12.80
C MET A 220 15.46 -11.74 -12.77
N GLN A 221 14.82 -11.52 -11.61
CA GLN A 221 13.79 -10.50 -11.46
C GLN A 221 14.41 -9.10 -11.56
N THR A 222 15.47 -8.83 -10.78
CA THR A 222 16.18 -7.54 -10.84
C THR A 222 16.79 -7.29 -12.23
N ALA A 223 17.35 -8.31 -12.88
CA ALA A 223 17.81 -8.22 -14.27
C ALA A 223 16.70 -7.82 -15.24
N PHE A 224 15.49 -8.38 -15.11
CA PHE A 224 14.33 -7.99 -15.92
C PHE A 224 13.93 -6.53 -15.67
N GLU A 225 13.80 -6.13 -14.40
CA GLU A 225 13.45 -4.77 -13.98
C GLU A 225 14.43 -3.69 -14.49
N LYS A 226 15.73 -4.01 -14.61
CA LYS A 226 16.75 -3.08 -15.11
C LYS A 226 16.93 -3.09 -16.62
N THR A 227 16.90 -4.28 -17.24
CA THR A 227 17.28 -4.46 -18.66
C THR A 227 16.11 -4.46 -19.64
N GLU A 228 14.88 -4.66 -19.14
CA GLU A 228 13.66 -4.89 -19.91
C GLU A 228 13.76 -6.08 -20.90
N ASP A 229 14.70 -7.01 -20.68
CA ASP A 229 14.89 -8.20 -21.53
C ASP A 229 14.02 -9.37 -21.04
N GLU A 230 12.94 -9.66 -21.78
CA GLU A 230 11.97 -10.73 -21.49
C GLU A 230 12.61 -12.12 -21.31
N SER A 231 13.84 -12.36 -21.80
CA SER A 231 14.51 -13.65 -21.59
C SER A 231 14.74 -13.98 -20.12
N PHE A 232 15.01 -12.99 -19.26
CA PHE A 232 15.17 -13.22 -17.81
C PHE A 232 13.84 -13.60 -17.16
N PHE A 233 12.73 -12.95 -17.54
CA PHE A 233 11.38 -13.30 -17.09
C PHE A 233 10.97 -14.71 -17.55
N ASN A 234 11.26 -15.06 -18.80
CA ASN A 234 10.99 -16.38 -19.36
C ASN A 234 11.86 -17.48 -18.74
N GLN A 235 13.09 -17.18 -18.32
CA GLN A 235 13.96 -18.10 -17.57
C GLN A 235 13.45 -18.30 -16.14
N ARG A 236 13.09 -17.22 -15.44
CA ARG A 236 12.56 -17.26 -14.07
C ARG A 236 11.24 -18.04 -13.99
N SER A 237 10.30 -17.78 -14.90
CA SER A 237 8.98 -18.45 -14.93
C SER A 237 9.02 -19.95 -15.25
N GLN A 238 10.15 -20.50 -15.69
CA GLN A 238 10.38 -21.94 -15.80
C GLN A 238 10.85 -22.57 -14.47
N LEU A 239 11.36 -21.76 -13.54
CA LEU A 239 11.90 -22.22 -12.24
C LEU A 239 10.93 -21.94 -11.08
N VAL A 240 10.30 -20.76 -11.05
CA VAL A 240 9.37 -20.39 -9.97
C VAL A 240 7.99 -21.04 -10.15
N PRO A 241 7.26 -21.29 -9.05
CA PRO A 241 5.85 -21.68 -9.13
C PRO A 241 5.01 -20.66 -9.89
N GLN A 242 3.99 -21.14 -10.60
CA GLN A 242 2.97 -20.27 -11.19
C GLN A 242 2.17 -19.57 -10.09
N PRO A 243 1.81 -18.29 -10.28
CA PRO A 243 0.99 -17.55 -9.31
C PRO A 243 -0.35 -18.25 -9.08
N PRO A 244 -0.94 -18.13 -7.87
CA PRO A 244 -2.27 -18.65 -7.61
C PRO A 244 -3.29 -17.93 -8.49
N VAL A 245 -4.40 -18.62 -8.78
CA VAL A 245 -5.54 -18.11 -9.55
C VAL A 245 -6.78 -18.12 -8.66
N ALA A 246 -7.50 -16.99 -8.64
CA ALA A 246 -8.78 -16.87 -7.96
C ALA A 246 -9.96 -17.33 -8.83
N SER A 247 -10.94 -17.98 -8.21
CA SER A 247 -12.18 -18.44 -8.88
C SER A 247 -13.11 -17.31 -9.32
N LEU A 248 -12.90 -16.09 -8.82
CA LEU A 248 -13.64 -14.88 -9.17
C LEU A 248 -12.66 -13.80 -9.64
N ALA A 249 -12.93 -13.21 -10.80
CA ALA A 249 -12.15 -12.08 -11.31
C ALA A 249 -12.23 -10.86 -10.35
N SER A 250 -11.23 -9.98 -10.38
CA SER A 250 -11.27 -8.73 -9.63
C SER A 250 -12.43 -7.84 -10.11
N GLY A 251 -13.01 -7.04 -9.19
CA GLY A 251 -14.06 -6.10 -9.55
C GLY A 251 -15.18 -5.91 -8.52
N ARG A 252 -16.30 -5.39 -9.01
CA ARG A 252 -17.47 -5.02 -8.21
C ARG A 252 -18.55 -6.09 -8.31
N TYR A 253 -19.06 -6.55 -7.16
CA TYR A 253 -20.06 -7.60 -7.09
C TYR A 253 -21.26 -7.17 -6.25
N MET A 254 -22.44 -7.60 -6.66
CA MET A 254 -23.67 -7.53 -5.86
C MET A 254 -23.84 -8.83 -5.06
N TYR A 255 -24.30 -8.66 -3.82
CA TYR A 255 -24.46 -9.72 -2.81
C TYR A 255 -23.14 -10.37 -2.36
N SER A 256 -23.17 -11.07 -1.23
CA SER A 256 -22.01 -11.84 -0.75
C SER A 256 -21.57 -12.88 -1.78
N ARG A 257 -20.26 -13.11 -1.85
CA ARG A 257 -19.64 -14.01 -2.82
C ARG A 257 -18.58 -14.87 -2.14
N THR A 258 -18.24 -15.99 -2.75
CA THR A 258 -17.22 -16.90 -2.22
C THR A 258 -16.10 -17.00 -3.23
N VAL A 259 -14.89 -16.66 -2.80
CA VAL A 259 -13.67 -16.78 -3.61
C VAL A 259 -12.88 -18.01 -3.14
N ALA A 260 -12.40 -18.79 -4.10
CA ALA A 260 -11.41 -19.82 -3.86
C ALA A 260 -10.10 -19.46 -4.56
N PHE A 261 -8.97 -19.76 -3.93
CA PHE A 261 -7.64 -19.65 -4.53
C PHE A 261 -7.15 -21.04 -4.90
N SER A 262 -6.45 -21.14 -6.03
CA SER A 262 -5.93 -22.41 -6.55
C SER A 262 -4.55 -22.20 -7.14
N SER A 263 -3.57 -23.03 -6.76
CA SER A 263 -2.29 -23.09 -7.48
C SER A 263 -2.46 -24.01 -8.70
N PRO A 264 -2.17 -23.57 -9.94
CA PRO A 264 -2.25 -24.44 -11.13
C PRO A 264 -1.36 -25.69 -11.04
N GLN A 265 -0.31 -25.63 -10.23
CA GLN A 265 0.67 -26.71 -10.02
C GLN A 265 0.44 -27.47 -8.70
N GLY A 266 -0.62 -27.16 -7.95
CA GLY A 266 -0.98 -27.86 -6.70
C GLY A 266 -0.14 -27.49 -5.48
N TYR A 267 0.63 -26.40 -5.52
CA TYR A 267 1.44 -25.92 -4.41
C TYR A 267 0.62 -25.23 -3.30
N GLU A 268 1.23 -25.07 -2.13
CA GLU A 268 0.59 -24.38 -1.00
C GLU A 268 0.45 -22.89 -1.30
N VAL A 269 -0.73 -22.32 -1.03
CA VAL A 269 -1.01 -20.90 -1.25
C VAL A 269 -1.04 -20.17 0.09
N TYR A 270 -0.32 -19.06 0.17
CA TYR A 270 -0.33 -18.13 1.30
C TYR A 270 -0.92 -16.81 0.85
N TYR A 271 -1.83 -16.23 1.64
CA TYR A 271 -2.50 -14.98 1.32
C TYR A 271 -2.43 -13.96 2.46
N ALA A 272 -2.47 -12.69 2.07
CA ALA A 272 -2.45 -11.50 2.90
C ALA A 272 -3.66 -10.62 2.54
N THR A 273 -4.13 -9.83 3.50
CA THR A 273 -5.25 -8.89 3.31
C THR A 273 -4.85 -7.42 3.41
N GLY A 274 -3.64 -7.16 3.91
CA GLY A 274 -3.02 -5.85 3.97
C GLY A 274 -1.60 -5.85 3.39
N GLU A 275 -0.70 -5.15 4.08
CA GLU A 275 0.70 -4.95 3.68
C GLU A 275 1.63 -6.04 4.27
N GLU A 276 1.09 -7.17 4.72
CA GLU A 276 1.89 -8.28 5.25
C GLU A 276 2.89 -8.81 4.20
N GLU A 277 4.12 -9.14 4.63
CA GLU A 277 5.13 -9.76 3.77
C GLU A 277 4.81 -11.23 3.54
N LEU A 278 4.74 -11.64 2.27
CA LEU A 278 4.42 -13.00 1.85
C LEU A 278 5.70 -13.77 1.50
N PRO A 279 5.84 -15.06 1.86
CA PRO A 279 4.85 -15.88 2.56
C PRO A 279 4.92 -15.84 4.10
N GLU A 280 5.97 -15.25 4.70
CA GLU A 280 6.31 -15.44 6.13
C GLU A 280 5.23 -14.93 7.11
N ALA A 281 4.64 -13.77 6.84
CA ALA A 281 3.52 -13.21 7.62
C ALA A 281 2.15 -13.56 7.01
N GLY A 282 2.11 -14.40 5.97
CA GLY A 282 0.89 -14.78 5.26
C GLY A 282 0.05 -15.83 5.98
N THR A 283 -1.27 -15.76 5.79
CA THR A 283 -2.18 -16.82 6.22
C THR A 283 -2.21 -17.95 5.21
N LYS A 284 -2.00 -19.19 5.65
CA LYS A 284 -2.11 -20.37 4.79
C LYS A 284 -3.56 -20.57 4.31
N TYR A 285 -3.75 -20.67 3.00
CA TYR A 285 -5.04 -20.92 2.39
C TYR A 285 -5.51 -22.36 2.65
N THR A 286 -6.65 -22.52 3.32
CA THR A 286 -7.21 -23.83 3.72
C THR A 286 -8.59 -24.13 3.12
N GLY A 287 -9.28 -23.13 2.56
CA GLY A 287 -10.61 -23.31 1.97
C GLY A 287 -11.23 -22.00 1.46
N PRO A 288 -12.39 -22.06 0.79
CA PRO A 288 -13.03 -20.89 0.17
C PRO A 288 -13.37 -19.79 1.19
N ILE A 289 -13.07 -18.55 0.83
CA ILE A 289 -13.27 -17.37 1.67
C ILE A 289 -14.61 -16.72 1.30
N THR A 290 -15.48 -16.55 2.28
CA THR A 290 -16.75 -15.81 2.12
C THR A 290 -16.51 -14.31 2.26
N LEU A 291 -16.83 -13.58 1.21
CA LEU A 291 -16.71 -12.14 1.11
C LEU A 291 -18.08 -11.50 1.44
N GLU A 292 -18.11 -10.76 2.54
CA GLU A 292 -19.26 -9.94 2.95
C GLU A 292 -19.18 -8.53 2.34
N GLU A 293 -20.13 -7.65 2.70
CA GLU A 293 -20.13 -6.27 2.20
C GLU A 293 -18.87 -5.50 2.61
N GLY A 294 -18.28 -4.77 1.67
CA GLY A 294 -17.05 -4.00 1.89
C GLY A 294 -16.08 -4.06 0.72
N THR A 295 -14.86 -3.59 0.96
CA THR A 295 -13.75 -3.73 0.02
C THR A 295 -12.73 -4.70 0.61
N HIS A 296 -12.48 -5.80 -0.09
CA HIS A 296 -11.53 -6.83 0.29
C HIS A 296 -10.38 -6.82 -0.72
N ASN A 297 -9.16 -6.56 -0.25
CA ASN A 297 -7.95 -6.75 -1.05
C ASN A 297 -7.34 -8.09 -0.62
N PHE A 298 -6.87 -8.86 -1.59
CA PHE A 298 -6.10 -10.07 -1.37
C PHE A 298 -4.81 -10.01 -2.17
N ARG A 299 -3.72 -10.33 -1.49
CA ARG A 299 -2.41 -10.59 -2.08
C ARG A 299 -2.10 -12.07 -1.81
N ALA A 300 -1.59 -12.82 -2.78
CA ALA A 300 -1.30 -14.23 -2.56
C ALA A 300 -0.14 -14.76 -3.41
N VAL A 301 0.60 -15.70 -2.84
CA VAL A 301 1.71 -16.41 -3.50
C VAL A 301 1.55 -17.91 -3.34
N ALA A 302 2.07 -18.68 -4.30
CA ALA A 302 2.23 -20.12 -4.22
C ALA A 302 3.68 -20.44 -3.82
N VAL A 303 3.86 -21.36 -2.86
CA VAL A 303 5.17 -21.74 -2.31
C VAL A 303 5.46 -23.20 -2.62
N SER A 304 6.58 -23.45 -3.32
CA SER A 304 7.12 -24.78 -3.56
C SER A 304 8.45 -24.95 -2.83
N SER A 305 8.40 -25.60 -1.68
CA SER A 305 9.53 -25.79 -0.75
C SER A 305 10.16 -24.48 -0.26
N ALA A 306 11.02 -23.85 -1.08
CA ALA A 306 11.70 -22.58 -0.82
C ALA A 306 11.57 -21.56 -1.97
N LEU A 307 10.90 -21.91 -3.07
CA LEU A 307 10.62 -21.00 -4.18
C LEU A 307 9.21 -20.42 -4.05
N ILE A 308 9.09 -19.12 -4.32
CA ILE A 308 7.87 -18.32 -4.17
C ILE A 308 7.44 -17.88 -5.57
N SER A 309 6.14 -17.95 -5.87
CA SER A 309 5.58 -17.42 -7.12
C SER A 309 5.60 -15.89 -7.16
N ASP A 310 5.31 -15.32 -8.33
CA ASP A 310 4.85 -13.93 -8.41
C ASP A 310 3.58 -13.71 -7.56
N GLU A 311 3.39 -12.48 -7.09
CA GLU A 311 2.26 -12.10 -6.24
C GLU A 311 0.99 -11.86 -7.07
N MET A 312 -0.06 -12.64 -6.78
CA MET A 312 -1.41 -12.36 -7.25
C MET A 312 -2.03 -11.26 -6.39
N SER A 313 -2.28 -10.07 -6.95
CA SER A 313 -3.01 -8.97 -6.28
C SER A 313 -4.42 -8.79 -6.86
N ILE A 314 -5.44 -8.91 -6.02
CA ILE A 314 -6.86 -8.84 -6.41
C ILE A 314 -7.66 -7.97 -5.44
N ARG A 315 -8.56 -7.15 -6.00
CA ARG A 315 -9.53 -6.35 -5.25
C ARG A 315 -10.97 -6.77 -5.57
N TYR A 316 -11.76 -6.98 -4.52
CA TYR A 316 -13.20 -7.15 -4.57
C TYR A 316 -13.90 -5.99 -3.88
N THR A 317 -14.96 -5.46 -4.48
CA THR A 317 -15.87 -4.51 -3.81
C THR A 317 -17.27 -5.09 -3.83
N ILE A 318 -17.78 -5.47 -2.67
CA ILE A 318 -19.12 -6.04 -2.52
C ILE A 318 -20.05 -4.98 -1.97
N THR A 319 -21.17 -4.77 -2.66
CA THR A 319 -22.24 -3.86 -2.26
C THR A 319 -23.56 -4.60 -2.15
N LEU A 320 -24.30 -4.37 -1.07
CA LEU A 320 -25.68 -4.84 -0.93
C LEU A 320 -26.63 -3.78 -1.52
N PRO A 321 -27.72 -4.16 -2.21
CA PRO A 321 -28.67 -3.20 -2.75
C PRO A 321 -29.42 -2.49 -1.61
N SER A 322 -29.50 -1.16 -1.70
CA SER A 322 -30.41 -0.37 -0.86
C SER A 322 -31.82 -0.38 -1.47
N PRO A 323 -32.88 -0.52 -0.65
CA PRO A 323 -34.25 -0.49 -1.16
C PRO A 323 -34.63 0.91 -1.63
N LEU A 324 -35.60 0.98 -2.54
CA LEU A 324 -36.23 2.23 -2.92
C LEU A 324 -37.13 2.80 -1.80
N ALA A 325 -37.26 4.13 -1.77
CA ALA A 325 -38.15 4.80 -0.82
C ALA A 325 -39.61 4.40 -1.06
N PRO A 326 -40.44 4.21 -0.01
CA PRO A 326 -41.85 3.91 -0.21
C PRO A 326 -42.55 5.04 -0.96
N ARG A 327 -43.58 4.71 -1.75
CA ARG A 327 -44.37 5.72 -2.47
C ARG A 327 -45.74 5.89 -1.80
N ALA A 328 -46.12 7.13 -1.51
CA ALA A 328 -47.48 7.44 -1.07
C ALA A 328 -48.51 7.22 -2.21
N ASN A 329 -49.73 6.84 -1.85
CA ASN A 329 -50.88 6.78 -2.77
C ASN A 329 -51.43 8.18 -3.14
N MET A 330 -51.27 9.18 -2.26
CA MET A 330 -51.73 10.56 -2.43
C MET A 330 -50.54 11.50 -2.70
N ALA A 331 -50.67 12.40 -3.67
CA ALA A 331 -49.66 13.41 -3.98
C ALA A 331 -49.64 14.54 -2.92
N SER A 332 -48.54 15.30 -2.85
CA SER A 332 -48.48 16.56 -2.09
C SER A 332 -49.56 17.53 -2.57
N GLY A 333 -50.26 18.20 -1.66
CA GLY A 333 -51.29 19.17 -2.03
C GLY A 333 -52.11 19.68 -0.86
N SER A 334 -53.07 20.55 -1.17
CA SER A 334 -54.03 21.08 -0.22
C SER A 334 -55.37 20.34 -0.32
N TYR A 335 -55.87 19.83 0.81
CA TYR A 335 -57.03 18.94 0.91
C TYR A 335 -58.11 19.53 1.82
N GLY A 336 -59.37 19.51 1.37
CA GLY A 336 -60.50 20.11 2.11
C GLY A 336 -60.98 19.33 3.34
N ARG A 337 -60.46 18.12 3.58
CA ARG A 337 -60.84 17.23 4.69
C ARG A 337 -59.65 16.33 5.07
N PRO A 338 -59.63 15.74 6.28
CA PRO A 338 -58.64 14.73 6.65
C PRO A 338 -58.61 13.59 5.62
N ILE A 339 -57.40 13.15 5.28
CA ILE A 339 -57.16 12.09 4.28
C ILE A 339 -56.46 10.89 4.90
N ARG A 340 -56.63 9.73 4.28
CA ARG A 340 -55.90 8.51 4.61
C ARG A 340 -54.86 8.23 3.54
N VAL A 341 -53.60 8.14 3.94
CA VAL A 341 -52.45 7.93 3.06
C VAL A 341 -51.85 6.54 3.31
N SER A 342 -51.63 5.79 2.24
CA SER A 342 -51.02 4.47 2.28
C SER A 342 -49.65 4.53 1.63
N LEU A 343 -48.67 3.88 2.26
CA LEU A 343 -47.37 3.61 1.70
C LEU A 343 -47.41 2.30 0.90
N ARG A 344 -46.76 2.28 -0.27
CA ARG A 344 -46.61 1.07 -1.09
C ARG A 344 -45.17 0.89 -1.51
N ASN A 345 -44.82 -0.37 -1.75
CA ASN A 345 -43.58 -0.72 -2.41
C ASN A 345 -43.56 -0.23 -3.86
N ILE A 346 -42.37 0.15 -4.31
CA ILE A 346 -42.04 0.42 -5.72
C ILE A 346 -40.82 -0.37 -6.18
N ASP A 347 -40.21 -1.14 -5.28
CA ASP A 347 -39.10 -2.04 -5.52
C ASP A 347 -39.59 -3.45 -5.92
N GLU A 348 -38.70 -4.27 -6.48
CA GLU A 348 -38.96 -5.68 -6.75
C GLU A 348 -38.83 -6.53 -5.48
N ASP A 349 -38.01 -6.09 -4.51
CA ASP A 349 -37.85 -6.75 -3.21
C ASP A 349 -39.15 -6.68 -2.41
N LYS A 350 -39.76 -7.84 -2.12
CA LYS A 350 -41.01 -7.95 -1.36
C LYS A 350 -40.79 -7.98 0.16
N GLU A 351 -39.56 -8.17 0.62
CA GLU A 351 -39.20 -8.35 2.04
C GLU A 351 -38.74 -7.02 2.66
N VAL A 352 -39.60 -6.00 2.54
CA VAL A 352 -39.32 -4.61 2.91
C VAL A 352 -40.30 -4.11 3.97
N ARG A 353 -39.75 -3.61 5.09
CA ARG A 353 -40.49 -2.97 6.19
C ARG A 353 -40.44 -1.45 6.04
N TYR A 354 -41.50 -0.73 6.43
CA TYR A 354 -41.53 0.73 6.36
C TYR A 354 -41.68 1.36 7.73
N PHE A 355 -40.86 2.37 8.02
CA PHE A 355 -40.95 3.18 9.22
C PHE A 355 -41.29 4.62 8.84
N TYR A 356 -42.19 5.26 9.59
CA TYR A 356 -42.74 6.54 9.18
C TYR A 356 -43.01 7.50 10.34
N THR A 357 -42.95 8.80 10.01
CA THR A 357 -43.28 9.91 10.90
C THR A 357 -44.23 10.87 10.19
N ILE A 358 -45.23 11.38 10.91
CA ILE A 358 -46.15 12.45 10.50
C ILE A 358 -46.07 13.66 11.44
N ASP A 359 -45.26 13.55 12.50
CA ASP A 359 -45.01 14.64 13.43
C ASP A 359 -44.06 15.72 12.87
N GLY A 360 -43.21 15.35 11.91
CA GLY A 360 -42.20 16.18 11.25
C GLY A 360 -40.75 15.74 11.49
N THR A 361 -40.51 14.80 12.42
CA THR A 361 -39.17 14.29 12.76
C THR A 361 -38.60 13.36 11.67
N ARG A 362 -37.28 13.14 11.66
CA ARG A 362 -36.67 12.16 10.74
C ARG A 362 -37.05 10.74 11.17
N PRO A 363 -37.60 9.90 10.28
CA PRO A 363 -37.92 8.52 10.61
C PRO A 363 -36.63 7.68 10.72
N THR A 364 -36.63 6.77 11.68
CA THR A 364 -35.55 5.83 12.00
C THR A 364 -36.11 4.41 12.13
N THR A 365 -35.27 3.41 12.36
CA THR A 365 -35.70 2.04 12.68
C THR A 365 -36.43 1.91 14.03
N ASP A 366 -36.31 2.92 14.91
CA ASP A 366 -37.10 3.05 16.15
C ASP A 366 -38.40 3.85 15.96
N SER A 367 -38.71 4.32 14.74
CA SER A 367 -40.00 4.97 14.45
C SER A 367 -41.13 3.95 14.29
N PRO A 368 -42.41 4.37 14.32
CA PRO A 368 -43.54 3.47 14.14
C PRO A 368 -43.52 2.76 12.78
N GLU A 369 -43.76 1.45 12.81
CA GLU A 369 -43.81 0.60 11.62
C GLU A 369 -45.18 0.69 10.94
N TYR A 370 -45.17 0.79 9.60
CA TYR A 370 -46.39 0.78 8.80
C TYR A 370 -46.85 -0.65 8.53
N THR A 371 -47.90 -1.07 9.22
CA THR A 371 -48.49 -2.43 9.15
C THR A 371 -49.42 -2.65 7.93
N GLY A 372 -49.54 -1.67 7.04
CA GLY A 372 -50.47 -1.69 5.90
C GLY A 372 -51.75 -0.88 6.10
N GLU A 373 -52.10 -0.52 7.34
CA GLU A 373 -53.27 0.32 7.62
C GLU A 373 -53.07 1.77 7.13
N PRO A 374 -54.04 2.37 6.40
CA PRO A 374 -53.89 3.74 5.89
C PRO A 374 -53.75 4.80 7.01
N ILE A 375 -52.63 5.54 6.99
CA ILE A 375 -52.27 6.58 7.95
C ILE A 375 -53.26 7.75 7.83
N LEU A 376 -53.96 8.08 8.92
CA LEU A 376 -54.87 9.22 8.97
C LEU A 376 -54.09 10.51 9.24
N LEU A 377 -54.09 11.44 8.28
CA LEU A 377 -53.45 12.74 8.43
C LEU A 377 -54.44 13.78 9.02
N PRO A 378 -54.11 14.46 10.13
CA PRO A 378 -55.01 15.43 10.77
C PRO A 378 -54.96 16.81 10.08
N GLY A 379 -55.89 17.71 10.46
CA GLY A 379 -55.92 19.10 9.99
C GLY A 379 -54.63 19.88 10.25
N GLY A 380 -54.32 20.87 9.42
CA GLY A 380 -53.09 21.65 9.43
C GLY A 380 -52.06 21.18 8.39
N LYS A 381 -50.84 21.72 8.46
CA LYS A 381 -49.70 21.21 7.71
C LYS A 381 -49.20 19.92 8.38
N VAL A 382 -48.97 18.89 7.57
CA VAL A 382 -48.47 17.59 8.02
C VAL A 382 -47.35 17.15 7.09
N LEU A 383 -46.21 16.74 7.64
CA LEU A 383 -45.05 16.31 6.88
C LEU A 383 -44.92 14.79 7.06
N LEU A 384 -45.43 14.03 6.09
CA LEU A 384 -45.28 12.57 6.07
C LEU A 384 -43.89 12.24 5.55
N ARG A 385 -43.10 11.61 6.41
CA ARG A 385 -41.75 11.15 6.12
C ARG A 385 -41.70 9.65 6.33
N ALA A 386 -40.99 8.92 5.46
CA ALA A 386 -40.88 7.47 5.59
C ALA A 386 -39.61 6.91 4.97
N ILE A 387 -39.13 5.80 5.53
CA ILE A 387 -37.99 5.03 5.04
C ILE A 387 -38.39 3.55 4.90
N ALA A 388 -37.70 2.86 3.99
CA ALA A 388 -37.78 1.42 3.81
C ALA A 388 -36.53 0.74 4.38
N LEU A 389 -36.71 -0.41 5.02
CA LEU A 389 -35.65 -1.29 5.49
C LEU A 389 -35.82 -2.65 4.83
N ASN A 390 -34.79 -3.13 4.12
CA ASN A 390 -34.80 -4.47 3.53
C ASN A 390 -34.16 -5.53 4.44
N ARG A 391 -34.29 -6.80 4.05
CA ARG A 391 -33.65 -7.96 4.71
C ARG A 391 -32.12 -7.87 4.86
N HIS A 392 -31.47 -7.01 4.08
CA HIS A 392 -30.02 -6.77 4.12
C HIS A 392 -29.63 -5.66 5.10
N GLY A 393 -30.57 -5.15 5.90
CA GLY A 393 -30.34 -4.06 6.86
C GLY A 393 -30.12 -2.70 6.20
N LYS A 394 -30.36 -2.56 4.89
CA LYS A 394 -30.18 -1.30 4.17
C LYS A 394 -31.43 -0.45 4.24
N ILE A 395 -31.21 0.83 4.48
CA ILE A 395 -32.24 1.86 4.57
C ILE A 395 -32.31 2.60 3.23
N SER A 396 -33.52 2.89 2.77
CA SER A 396 -33.75 3.69 1.56
C SER A 396 -33.41 5.17 1.76
N ASN A 397 -33.42 5.92 0.66
CA ASN A 397 -33.64 7.36 0.74
C ASN A 397 -34.97 7.68 1.47
N GLU A 398 -35.05 8.86 2.05
CA GLU A 398 -36.25 9.35 2.74
C GLU A 398 -37.35 9.78 1.74
N LEU A 399 -38.54 9.19 1.87
CA LEU A 399 -39.76 9.80 1.37
C LEU A 399 -40.05 11.04 2.22
N ASN A 400 -40.32 12.19 1.60
CA ASN A 400 -40.70 13.42 2.31
C ASN A 400 -41.81 14.14 1.52
N ILE A 401 -43.04 14.12 2.04
CA ILE A 401 -44.21 14.72 1.40
C ILE A 401 -44.96 15.62 2.39
N GLN A 402 -45.15 16.88 2.01
CA GLN A 402 -46.00 17.82 2.75
C GLN A 402 -47.45 17.77 2.25
N TYR A 403 -48.38 17.68 3.19
CA TYR A 403 -49.82 17.82 2.99
C TYR A 403 -50.32 19.07 3.74
N ASP A 404 -51.28 19.79 3.15
CA ASP A 404 -51.97 20.91 3.78
C ASP A 404 -53.46 20.58 3.92
N ILE A 405 -53.93 20.29 5.13
CA ILE A 405 -55.28 19.79 5.35
C ILE A 405 -56.12 20.91 5.98
N LYS A 406 -57.11 21.40 5.24
CA LYS A 406 -58.03 22.50 5.64
C LYS A 406 -59.10 22.04 6.64
N ALA A 407 -58.69 21.30 7.66
CA ALA A 407 -59.51 20.94 8.82
C ALA A 407 -58.98 21.65 10.07
N SER A 408 -59.86 21.91 11.03
CA SER A 408 -59.49 22.52 12.30
C SER A 408 -58.57 21.59 13.11
N PHE A 409 -57.64 22.19 13.85
CA PHE A 409 -56.72 21.49 14.74
C PHE A 409 -56.58 22.27 16.06
N LYS A 410 -56.18 21.56 17.13
CA LYS A 410 -55.93 22.15 18.45
C LYS A 410 -54.61 22.93 18.43
N LYS A 411 -54.52 24.01 19.20
CA LYS A 411 -53.32 24.86 19.27
C LYS A 411 -52.12 24.07 19.84
N TYR A 412 -50.92 24.38 19.34
CA TYR A 412 -49.64 24.00 19.96
C TYR A 412 -49.54 24.50 21.40
N PHE A 413 -48.64 23.94 22.21
CA PHE A 413 -48.27 24.52 23.50
C PHE A 413 -47.46 25.80 23.28
N ARG A 414 -47.76 26.87 24.02
CA ARG A 414 -47.08 28.17 23.94
C ARG A 414 -46.85 28.78 25.33
N ALA A 415 -46.06 29.83 25.41
CA ALA A 415 -45.83 30.60 26.64
C ALA A 415 -47.12 31.12 27.33
N ASP A 416 -48.24 31.26 26.61
CA ASP A 416 -49.56 31.63 27.19
C ASP A 416 -50.25 30.47 27.94
N ASP A 417 -49.85 29.22 27.68
CA ASP A 417 -50.41 28.02 28.31
C ASP A 417 -49.80 27.82 29.71
N GLN A 418 -50.24 28.64 30.66
CA GLN A 418 -49.77 28.63 32.05
C GLN A 418 -50.83 28.12 33.04
N PHE A 419 -50.49 28.06 34.32
CA PHE A 419 -51.44 27.70 35.38
C PHE A 419 -52.46 28.84 35.60
N PRO A 420 -53.70 28.57 36.04
CA PRO A 420 -54.71 29.60 36.28
C PRO A 420 -54.35 30.58 37.41
N ASP A 421 -53.68 30.10 38.46
CA ASP A 421 -53.44 30.86 39.69
C ASP A 421 -52.12 31.64 39.72
N PHE A 422 -51.16 31.28 38.86
CA PHE A 422 -49.84 31.91 38.79
C PHE A 422 -49.25 31.82 37.39
N LYS A 423 -48.35 32.76 37.08
CA LYS A 423 -47.57 32.80 35.84
C LYS A 423 -46.06 32.77 36.11
N LEU A 424 -45.33 32.00 35.31
CA LEU A 424 -43.88 32.05 35.23
C LEU A 424 -43.41 33.45 34.77
N LEU A 425 -42.26 33.88 35.29
CA LEU A 425 -41.59 35.16 35.05
C LEU A 425 -42.35 36.42 35.54
N ASP A 426 -43.54 36.26 36.10
CA ASP A 426 -44.44 37.34 36.55
C ASP A 426 -44.79 37.21 38.05
N THR A 427 -44.96 35.98 38.55
CA THR A 427 -45.39 35.76 39.96
C THR A 427 -44.23 35.89 40.94
N THR A 428 -44.37 36.78 41.92
CA THR A 428 -43.46 36.94 43.07
C THR A 428 -43.69 35.87 44.14
N PRO A 429 -42.71 35.61 45.04
CA PRO A 429 -42.87 34.65 46.13
C PRO A 429 -44.04 34.94 47.05
N GLU A 430 -44.30 36.21 47.36
CA GLU A 430 -45.41 36.64 48.22
C GLU A 430 -46.76 36.33 47.58
N ALA A 431 -46.94 36.66 46.30
CA ALA A 431 -48.14 36.35 45.54
C ALA A 431 -48.36 34.83 45.40
N PHE A 432 -47.27 34.07 45.23
CA PHE A 432 -47.32 32.60 45.18
C PHE A 432 -47.72 31.99 46.53
N MET A 433 -47.10 32.41 47.63
CA MET A 433 -47.43 31.91 48.98
C MET A 433 -48.86 32.28 49.40
N ALA A 434 -49.37 33.44 48.97
CA ALA A 434 -50.77 33.84 49.19
C ALA A 434 -51.79 32.92 48.50
N LYS A 435 -51.37 32.15 47.49
CA LYS A 435 -52.20 31.16 46.76
C LYS A 435 -51.94 29.72 47.19
N MET A 436 -50.69 29.35 47.41
CA MET A 436 -50.24 27.96 47.57
C MET A 436 -49.89 27.59 49.02
N GLY A 437 -49.92 28.55 49.95
CA GLY A 437 -49.53 28.38 51.35
C GLY A 437 -48.05 28.70 51.61
N GLN A 438 -47.61 28.53 52.85
CA GLN A 438 -46.19 28.64 53.21
C GLN A 438 -45.45 27.33 52.89
N PRO A 439 -44.18 27.39 52.44
CA PRO A 439 -43.37 26.20 52.20
C PRO A 439 -42.82 25.59 53.49
N ASP A 440 -42.60 24.27 53.50
CA ASP A 440 -41.99 23.54 54.62
C ASP A 440 -40.51 23.91 54.81
N SER A 441 -39.82 24.24 53.71
CA SER A 441 -38.43 24.67 53.71
C SER A 441 -38.09 25.54 52.50
N GLN A 442 -37.09 26.40 52.68
CA GLN A 442 -36.51 27.25 51.63
C GLN A 442 -34.99 27.07 51.60
N ALA A 443 -34.41 26.98 50.41
CA ALA A 443 -32.97 26.85 50.22
C ALA A 443 -32.50 27.66 49.00
N GLU A 444 -31.35 28.33 49.11
CA GLU A 444 -30.63 28.83 47.92
C GLU A 444 -30.05 27.65 47.14
N ILE A 445 -30.25 27.65 45.82
CA ILE A 445 -29.73 26.67 44.88
C ILE A 445 -29.08 27.38 43.69
N ALA A 446 -28.08 26.73 43.09
CA ALA A 446 -27.66 27.02 41.73
C ALA A 446 -28.41 26.08 40.79
N ASP A 447 -29.01 26.62 39.74
CA ASP A 447 -29.75 25.86 38.73
C ASP A 447 -29.26 26.26 37.34
N GLU A 448 -29.00 25.29 36.48
CA GLU A 448 -28.50 25.53 35.13
C GLU A 448 -29.57 26.04 34.15
N ASP A 449 -30.85 25.93 34.52
CA ASP A 449 -31.94 26.41 33.68
C ASP A 449 -32.08 27.95 33.71
N VAL A 450 -31.50 28.65 34.69
CA VAL A 450 -31.58 30.12 34.83
C VAL A 450 -30.23 30.76 35.16
N GLY A 451 -30.07 32.04 34.82
CA GLY A 451 -28.87 32.80 35.18
C GLY A 451 -28.99 33.42 36.57
N GLY A 452 -28.06 33.14 37.46
CA GLY A 452 -27.95 33.77 38.79
C GLY A 452 -28.32 32.86 39.96
N LYS A 453 -28.59 33.46 41.13
CA LYS A 453 -29.09 32.71 42.30
C LYS A 453 -30.55 32.33 42.11
N ALA A 454 -30.89 31.10 42.48
CA ALA A 454 -32.27 30.64 42.60
C ALA A 454 -32.59 30.24 44.04
N THR A 455 -33.87 30.31 44.40
CA THR A 455 -34.40 29.90 45.70
C THR A 455 -35.46 28.83 45.48
N LYS A 456 -35.23 27.64 46.05
CA LYS A 456 -36.18 26.52 46.02
C LYS A 456 -37.05 26.55 47.27
N PHE A 457 -38.37 26.51 47.06
CA PHE A 457 -39.40 26.34 48.07
C PHE A 457 -39.94 24.90 47.96
N THR A 458 -39.89 24.14 49.05
CA THR A 458 -40.36 22.75 49.12
C THR A 458 -41.72 22.69 49.81
N TYR A 459 -42.64 21.89 49.28
CA TYR A 459 -43.99 21.69 49.79
C TYR A 459 -44.31 20.17 49.83
N PRO A 460 -45.34 19.71 50.56
CA PRO A 460 -45.70 18.30 50.62
C PRO A 460 -46.11 17.71 49.26
N TRP A 461 -46.62 18.56 48.36
CA TRP A 461 -47.06 18.20 47.01
C TRP A 461 -45.99 18.36 45.92
N GLY A 462 -44.82 18.94 46.23
CA GLY A 462 -43.79 19.23 45.22
C GLY A 462 -42.92 20.43 45.56
N GLU A 463 -42.60 21.25 44.56
CA GLU A 463 -41.67 22.36 44.73
C GLU A 463 -41.96 23.52 43.76
N ALA A 464 -41.53 24.72 44.17
CA ALA A 464 -41.50 25.91 43.34
C ALA A 464 -40.09 26.52 43.42
N ARG A 465 -39.53 27.00 42.31
CA ARG A 465 -38.22 27.66 42.29
C ARG A 465 -38.35 29.06 41.68
N PHE A 466 -37.72 30.02 42.35
CA PHE A 466 -37.70 31.43 41.99
C PHE A 466 -36.26 31.84 41.65
N PHE A 467 -36.07 32.79 40.75
CA PHE A 467 -34.74 33.34 40.43
C PHE A 467 -34.78 34.86 40.40
N THR A 468 -33.61 35.48 40.60
CA THR A 468 -33.47 36.94 40.52
C THR A 468 -33.38 37.37 39.04
N GLY A 469 -34.52 37.71 38.45
CA GLY A 469 -34.61 38.32 37.13
C GLY A 469 -34.55 39.85 37.16
N GLU A 470 -34.73 40.49 36.00
CA GLU A 470 -34.75 41.95 35.85
C GLU A 470 -35.84 42.63 36.71
N ASN A 471 -36.96 41.94 36.93
CA ASN A 471 -38.10 42.40 37.73
C ASN A 471 -38.05 41.95 39.21
N GLY A 472 -36.91 41.45 39.69
CA GLY A 472 -36.75 40.89 41.03
C GLY A 472 -36.93 39.36 41.09
N LEU A 473 -37.26 38.83 42.27
CA LEU A 473 -37.42 37.39 42.45
C LEU A 473 -38.75 36.92 41.84
N VAL A 474 -38.69 36.10 40.80
CA VAL A 474 -39.88 35.60 40.07
C VAL A 474 -39.83 34.09 39.85
N LEU A 475 -41.02 33.46 39.80
CA LEU A 475 -41.19 32.03 39.61
C LEU A 475 -40.71 31.60 38.22
N TYR A 476 -39.83 30.60 38.12
CA TYR A 476 -39.42 30.00 36.84
C TYR A 476 -39.69 28.50 36.74
N TYR A 477 -39.86 27.81 37.87
CA TYR A 477 -40.11 26.37 37.90
C TYR A 477 -41.23 26.07 38.90
N PHE A 478 -42.16 25.20 38.52
CA PHE A 478 -43.20 24.67 39.37
C PHE A 478 -43.38 23.17 39.10
N SER A 479 -43.47 22.36 40.16
CA SER A 479 -43.80 20.94 40.05
C SER A 479 -44.75 20.49 41.15
N SER A 480 -45.77 19.70 40.80
CA SER A 480 -46.84 19.28 41.72
C SER A 480 -47.39 17.89 41.39
N ASN A 481 -47.63 17.08 42.44
CA ASN A 481 -48.38 15.82 42.40
C ASN A 481 -49.85 15.96 42.83
N GLN A 482 -50.33 17.17 43.15
CA GLN A 482 -51.67 17.38 43.69
C GLN A 482 -52.68 17.70 42.58
N ALA A 483 -53.78 16.94 42.54
CA ALA A 483 -54.81 17.03 41.48
C ALA A 483 -55.59 18.36 41.47
N SER A 484 -55.63 19.12 42.56
CA SER A 484 -56.25 20.46 42.58
C SER A 484 -55.44 21.49 41.78
N HIS A 485 -54.13 21.29 41.61
CA HIS A 485 -53.27 22.18 40.81
C HIS A 485 -53.48 21.86 39.32
N SER A 486 -54.61 22.34 38.79
CA SER A 486 -54.97 22.20 37.39
C SER A 486 -53.97 22.93 36.50
N GLY A 487 -53.18 22.17 35.75
CA GLY A 487 -52.24 22.69 34.77
C GLY A 487 -52.93 23.30 33.54
N PRO A 488 -52.11 23.73 32.56
CA PRO A 488 -52.60 24.42 31.38
C PRO A 488 -53.73 23.67 30.68
N ARG A 489 -54.76 24.42 30.22
CA ARG A 489 -55.97 23.88 29.57
C ARG A 489 -56.75 22.87 30.43
N LYS A 490 -56.61 22.93 31.76
CA LYS A 490 -57.19 21.99 32.74
C LYS A 490 -56.65 20.56 32.61
N ALA A 491 -55.42 20.38 32.12
CA ALA A 491 -54.70 19.11 32.23
C ALA A 491 -54.13 18.99 33.66
N ALA A 492 -54.60 18.01 34.42
CA ALA A 492 -54.30 17.86 35.85
C ALA A 492 -53.81 16.44 36.18
N VAL A 493 -53.13 16.32 37.31
CA VAL A 493 -52.73 15.02 37.88
C VAL A 493 -53.96 14.13 38.07
N GLY A 494 -53.85 12.85 37.71
CA GLY A 494 -54.92 11.86 37.70
C GLY A 494 -55.69 11.71 36.38
N GLN A 495 -55.48 12.60 35.39
CA GLN A 495 -56.02 12.42 34.03
C GLN A 495 -55.25 11.36 33.23
N SER A 496 -55.87 10.80 32.19
CA SER A 496 -55.24 9.79 31.33
C SER A 496 -54.24 10.41 30.35
N LEU A 497 -53.29 9.60 29.88
CA LEU A 497 -52.33 9.95 28.83
C LEU A 497 -53.02 10.57 27.58
N ASP A 498 -54.04 9.90 27.04
CA ASP A 498 -54.74 10.38 25.85
C ASP A 498 -55.62 11.62 26.10
N ASP A 499 -56.15 11.83 27.32
CA ASP A 499 -56.86 13.06 27.68
C ASP A 499 -55.93 14.28 27.65
N ILE A 500 -54.69 14.11 28.15
CA ILE A 500 -53.66 15.15 28.21
C ILE A 500 -53.12 15.46 26.81
N ILE A 501 -52.72 14.44 26.04
CA ILE A 501 -52.38 14.57 24.61
C ILE A 501 -53.53 15.24 23.86
N GLY A 502 -54.77 14.88 24.20
CA GLY A 502 -56.00 15.47 23.69
C GLY A 502 -56.24 16.95 24.02
N LYS A 503 -55.51 17.61 24.94
CA LYS A 503 -55.64 19.06 25.17
C LYS A 503 -54.83 19.92 24.19
N PHE A 504 -53.80 19.33 23.57
CA PHE A 504 -52.85 20.04 22.73
C PHE A 504 -52.98 19.64 21.25
N ARG A 505 -52.17 20.25 20.40
CA ARG A 505 -51.94 19.74 19.05
C ARG A 505 -51.40 18.33 19.15
N THR A 506 -51.96 17.42 18.36
CA THR A 506 -51.37 16.12 18.05
C THR A 506 -51.41 15.90 16.54
N MET A 507 -50.36 15.28 16.02
CA MET A 507 -50.24 14.84 14.64
C MET A 507 -50.84 13.44 14.44
N GLY A 508 -51.23 12.74 15.51
CA GLY A 508 -51.88 11.44 15.43
C GLY A 508 -50.94 10.26 15.17
N GLN A 509 -49.63 10.44 15.34
CA GLN A 509 -48.64 9.38 15.28
C GLN A 509 -49.03 8.22 16.23
N LEU A 510 -48.85 6.99 15.74
CA LEU A 510 -48.95 5.77 16.55
C LEU A 510 -47.69 5.62 17.43
N PRO A 511 -47.74 4.90 18.56
CA PRO A 511 -46.53 4.57 19.30
C PRO A 511 -45.58 3.68 18.47
N ASN A 512 -44.28 3.76 18.75
CA ASN A 512 -43.29 2.81 18.23
C ASN A 512 -43.32 1.48 19.03
N ALA A 513 -42.40 0.56 18.71
CA ALA A 513 -42.28 -0.72 19.42
C ALA A 513 -41.94 -0.62 20.92
N ARG A 514 -41.45 0.54 21.41
CA ARG A 514 -41.19 0.81 22.83
C ARG A 514 -42.34 1.54 23.53
N GLY A 515 -43.33 2.04 22.78
CA GLY A 515 -44.40 2.91 23.29
C GLY A 515 -44.15 4.42 23.12
N ASP A 516 -42.97 4.84 22.64
CA ASP A 516 -42.67 6.26 22.39
C ASP A 516 -43.57 6.82 21.28
N ARG A 517 -44.01 8.06 21.42
CA ARG A 517 -44.97 8.69 20.52
C ARG A 517 -44.60 10.15 20.26
N GLY A 518 -44.19 10.45 19.02
CA GLY A 518 -44.06 11.82 18.54
C GLY A 518 -45.43 12.52 18.49
N ILE A 519 -45.59 13.67 19.15
CA ILE A 519 -46.88 14.37 19.21
C ILE A 519 -46.94 15.47 18.15
N TYR A 520 -45.90 16.30 18.05
CA TYR A 520 -45.66 17.23 16.93
C TYR A 520 -44.20 17.71 16.93
N TYR A 521 -43.73 18.17 15.77
CA TYR A 521 -42.47 18.87 15.61
C TYR A 521 -42.64 20.04 14.62
N ASP A 522 -42.39 21.27 15.06
CA ASP A 522 -42.47 22.48 14.23
C ASP A 522 -41.33 23.46 14.58
N MET A 523 -40.69 24.04 13.57
CA MET A 523 -39.52 24.90 13.77
C MET A 523 -39.84 26.27 14.40
N ALA A 524 -41.08 26.71 14.37
CA ALA A 524 -41.54 27.97 14.97
C ALA A 524 -42.25 27.77 16.32
N GLU A 525 -42.99 26.66 16.46
CA GLU A 525 -43.79 26.36 17.68
C GLU A 525 -43.08 25.40 18.66
N GLY A 526 -41.98 24.77 18.26
CA GLY A 526 -41.27 23.77 19.06
C GLY A 526 -41.80 22.35 18.86
N TYR A 527 -41.58 21.47 19.84
CA TYR A 527 -41.89 20.04 19.71
C TYR A 527 -42.61 19.48 20.93
N ALA A 528 -43.26 18.34 20.74
CA ALA A 528 -43.79 17.54 21.84
C ALA A 528 -43.68 16.05 21.54
N HIS A 529 -43.37 15.28 22.57
CA HIS A 529 -43.29 13.82 22.51
C HIS A 529 -43.74 13.19 23.82
N TYR A 530 -44.12 11.92 23.75
CA TYR A 530 -44.18 11.01 24.88
C TYR A 530 -43.06 9.98 24.73
N ARG A 531 -42.29 9.75 25.80
CA ARG A 531 -41.26 8.71 25.86
C ARG A 531 -41.53 7.77 27.02
N VAL A 532 -41.39 6.48 26.79
CA VAL A 532 -41.48 5.45 27.83
C VAL A 532 -40.13 5.36 28.55
N ALA A 533 -40.13 5.11 29.86
CA ALA A 533 -38.89 4.92 30.60
C ALA A 533 -38.23 3.59 30.19
N SER A 534 -36.89 3.57 30.15
CA SER A 534 -36.16 2.39 29.68
C SER A 534 -36.35 1.14 30.56
N ASP A 535 -36.74 1.33 31.81
CA ASP A 535 -36.75 0.27 32.84
C ASP A 535 -38.17 -0.23 33.19
N ASP A 536 -39.22 0.54 32.86
CA ASP A 536 -40.62 0.21 33.21
C ASP A 536 -41.59 0.74 32.13
N PRO A 537 -42.26 -0.14 31.36
CA PRO A 537 -43.18 0.24 30.29
C PRO A 537 -44.45 0.95 30.76
N ASP A 538 -44.82 0.83 32.04
CA ASP A 538 -45.98 1.53 32.62
C ASP A 538 -45.64 2.97 33.04
N THR A 539 -44.37 3.39 32.92
CA THR A 539 -43.90 4.75 33.21
C THR A 539 -43.42 5.49 31.97
N GLY A 540 -43.67 6.79 31.91
CA GLY A 540 -43.18 7.63 30.82
C GLY A 540 -43.34 9.12 31.06
N LEU A 541 -42.71 9.92 30.21
CA LEU A 541 -42.70 11.38 30.28
C LEU A 541 -43.37 11.95 29.03
N ILE A 542 -44.45 12.72 29.20
CA ILE A 542 -44.89 13.65 28.15
C ILE A 542 -44.07 14.92 28.32
N SER A 543 -43.42 15.40 27.26
CA SER A 543 -42.73 16.70 27.24
C SER A 543 -43.28 17.55 26.09
N TYR A 544 -43.75 18.76 26.43
CA TYR A 544 -44.08 19.83 25.49
C TYR A 544 -43.04 20.94 25.63
N VAL A 545 -42.31 21.23 24.55
CA VAL A 545 -41.24 22.24 24.53
C VAL A 545 -41.59 23.33 23.52
N TYR A 546 -41.73 24.56 24.01
CA TYR A 546 -41.96 25.76 23.20
C TYR A 546 -40.69 26.63 23.19
N VAL A 547 -40.11 26.80 22.01
CA VAL A 547 -38.87 27.59 21.76
C VAL A 547 -39.15 28.88 20.95
N GLY A 548 -40.44 29.12 20.66
CA GLY A 548 -40.89 30.21 19.80
C GLY A 548 -40.87 31.60 20.46
N GLY A 549 -40.63 32.64 19.66
CA GLY A 549 -40.78 34.04 20.07
C GLY A 549 -39.49 34.86 20.11
N ALA A 550 -39.67 36.17 20.35
CA ALA A 550 -38.60 37.17 20.39
C ALA A 550 -37.76 37.12 21.67
N GLN A 551 -38.20 36.41 22.72
CA GLN A 551 -37.45 36.21 23.96
C GLN A 551 -36.41 35.09 23.80
N SER A 552 -35.39 35.09 24.67
CA SER A 552 -34.19 34.25 24.61
C SER A 552 -34.31 32.86 25.25
N GLY A 553 -35.43 32.55 25.90
CA GLY A 553 -35.64 31.29 26.61
C GLY A 553 -36.63 30.31 25.97
N SER A 554 -36.82 29.18 26.64
CA SER A 554 -37.74 28.10 26.28
C SER A 554 -38.72 27.80 27.42
N TYR A 555 -39.95 27.43 27.09
CA TYR A 555 -40.93 26.93 28.06
C TYR A 555 -41.08 25.42 27.90
N ILE A 556 -41.12 24.69 29.01
CA ILE A 556 -41.24 23.24 29.05
C ILE A 556 -42.39 22.86 29.99
N LEU A 557 -43.35 22.10 29.48
CA LEU A 557 -44.43 21.49 30.25
C LEU A 557 -44.28 19.96 30.18
N GLU A 558 -44.03 19.36 31.33
CA GLU A 558 -43.76 17.94 31.53
C GLU A 558 -44.86 17.29 32.36
N TYR A 559 -45.25 16.06 32.00
CA TYR A 559 -46.14 15.22 32.80
C TYR A 559 -45.51 13.85 33.00
N ASP A 560 -45.24 13.49 34.26
CA ASP A 560 -44.83 12.14 34.64
C ASP A 560 -46.08 11.24 34.62
N ILE A 561 -46.05 10.20 33.79
CA ILE A 561 -47.12 9.22 33.62
C ILE A 561 -46.72 7.92 34.32
N GLN A 562 -47.64 7.35 35.10
CA GLN A 562 -47.53 6.01 35.67
C GLN A 562 -48.89 5.30 35.53
N GLY A 563 -48.89 4.06 35.04
CA GLY A 563 -50.13 3.29 34.84
C GLY A 563 -51.14 4.02 33.94
N SER A 564 -50.64 4.64 32.86
CA SER A 564 -51.42 5.47 31.91
C SER A 564 -52.08 6.75 32.48
N ARG A 565 -51.72 7.20 33.70
CA ARG A 565 -52.24 8.44 34.31
C ARG A 565 -51.12 9.38 34.73
N ALA A 566 -51.35 10.69 34.65
CA ALA A 566 -50.38 11.65 35.19
C ALA A 566 -50.30 11.57 36.72
N VAL A 567 -49.09 11.47 37.27
CA VAL A 567 -48.80 11.48 38.71
C VAL A 567 -48.15 12.80 39.15
N ARG A 568 -47.47 13.48 38.23
CA ARG A 568 -46.88 14.81 38.46
C ARG A 568 -47.00 15.67 37.21
N VAL A 569 -47.17 16.97 37.41
CA VAL A 569 -47.04 17.99 36.37
C VAL A 569 -45.89 18.93 36.76
N THR A 570 -45.04 19.27 35.79
CA THR A 570 -43.93 20.20 35.93
C THR A 570 -44.02 21.25 34.82
N LEU A 571 -43.93 22.53 35.16
CA LEU A 571 -43.84 23.63 34.19
C LEU A 571 -42.62 24.47 34.55
N ARG A 572 -41.71 24.63 33.60
CA ARG A 572 -40.46 25.38 33.79
C ARG A 572 -40.11 26.28 32.61
N TYR A 573 -39.45 27.38 32.93
CA TYR A 573 -38.78 28.26 31.98
C TYR A 573 -37.27 28.07 32.05
N VAL A 574 -36.64 28.02 30.89
CA VAL A 574 -35.20 27.88 30.73
C VAL A 574 -34.66 29.11 30.02
N ASN A 575 -33.68 29.82 30.59
CA ASN A 575 -33.09 31.05 30.05
C ASN A 575 -32.07 30.81 28.91
N ARG A 576 -32.32 29.77 28.09
CA ARG A 576 -31.64 29.48 26.84
C ARG A 576 -32.64 28.88 25.86
N LYS A 577 -32.44 29.10 24.56
CA LYS A 577 -33.17 28.37 23.51
C LYS A 577 -32.64 26.94 23.45
N LEU A 578 -33.52 25.97 23.70
CA LEU A 578 -33.18 24.56 23.53
C LEU A 578 -33.00 24.22 22.06
N SER A 579 -32.11 23.27 21.77
CA SER A 579 -31.97 22.72 20.42
C SER A 579 -33.28 22.09 19.99
N LEU A 580 -33.76 22.49 18.81
CA LEU A 580 -34.82 21.78 18.09
C LEU A 580 -34.25 20.58 17.33
N ILE A 581 -32.94 20.53 17.10
CA ILE A 581 -32.27 19.35 16.52
C ILE A 581 -32.06 18.33 17.65
N GLN A 582 -32.75 17.20 17.55
CA GLN A 582 -32.44 15.94 18.25
C GLN A 582 -31.77 14.99 17.25
#